data_AF-A0A5M4AIR5-F1
#
_entry.id   AF-A0A5M4AIR5-F1
#
_cell.length_a   1.000
_cell.length_b   1.000
_cell.length_c   1.000
_cell.angle_alpha   90.00
_cell.angle_beta   90.00
_cell.angle_gamma   90.00
#
_symmetry.space_group_name_H-M   'P 1'
#
loop_
_entity.id
_entity.type
_entity.pdbx_description
1 polymer ?
#
loop_
_entity_poly.entity_id
_entity_poly.type
_entity_poly.pdbx_seq_one_letter_code
_entity_poly.pdbx_strand_id
1 'polypeptide(L)' 'MENVENEKALTEAITACTNEDGWANLAEIGGVLREKGIKYGKLSKFISRFPELVETRIDESRQPPVVYARLINQT' A
#
# COMPACT_ATOMS: atom_id res chain seq x y z
N MET A 1 6.44 -16.32 9.03
CA MET A 1 7.38 -15.22 9.33
C MET A 1 7.37 -14.18 8.21
N GLU A 2 7.62 -14.56 6.95
CA GLU A 2 7.63 -13.63 5.81
C GLU A 2 6.33 -12.80 5.64
N ASN A 3 5.14 -13.38 5.83
CA ASN A 3 3.89 -12.62 5.76
C ASN A 3 3.78 -11.56 6.88
N VAL A 4 4.27 -11.85 8.09
CA VAL A 4 4.24 -10.90 9.21
C VAL A 4 5.18 -9.71 8.95
N GLU A 5 6.37 -9.98 8.39
CA GLU A 5 7.30 -8.92 7.98
C GLU A 5 6.72 -8.07 6.84
N ASN A 6 6.08 -8.71 5.86
CA ASN A 6 5.42 -8.01 4.76
C ASN A 6 4.22 -7.17 5.23
N GLU A 7 3.38 -7.69 6.15
CA GLU A 7 2.28 -6.94 6.75
C GLU A 7 2.77 -5.73 7.52
N LYS A 8 3.81 -5.91 8.34
CA LYS A 8 4.43 -4.82 9.09
C LYS A 8 5.00 -3.76 8.15
N ALA A 9 5.78 -4.16 7.14
CA ALA A 9 6.38 -3.25 6.18
C ALA A 9 5.32 -2.52 5.34
N LEU A 10 4.24 -3.20 4.95
CA LEU A 10 3.11 -2.60 4.23
C LEU A 10 2.35 -1.60 5.10
N THR A 11 2.12 -1.92 6.37
CA THR A 11 1.48 -1.02 7.35
C THR A 11 2.31 0.24 7.55
N GLU A 12 3.61 0.11 7.74
CA GLU A 12 4.54 1.23 7.88
C GLU A 12 4.59 2.08 6.60
N ALA A 13 4.63 1.45 5.43
CA ALA A 13 4.66 2.15 4.14
C ALA A 13 3.37 2.93 3.87
N ILE A 14 2.20 2.33 4.14
CA ILE A 14 0.91 3.03 3.99
C ILE A 14 0.85 4.20 4.98
N THR A 15 1.18 3.99 6.25
CA THR A 15 1.18 5.04 7.27
C THR A 15 2.09 6.21 6.88
N ALA A 16 3.28 5.94 6.36
CA ALA A 16 4.22 6.98 5.94
C ALA A 16 3.77 7.80 4.73
N CYS A 17 2.93 7.23 3.86
CA CYS A 17 2.42 7.88 2.64
C CYS A 17 0.97 8.34 2.75
N THR A 18 0.34 8.20 3.92
CA THR A 18 -1.08 8.52 4.11
C THR A 18 -1.30 10.03 4.11
N ASN A 19 -2.24 10.49 3.30
CA ASN A 19 -2.69 11.87 3.28
C ASN A 19 -3.75 12.15 4.37
N GLU A 20 -4.22 13.40 4.45
CA GLU A 20 -5.21 13.84 5.45
C GLU A 20 -6.55 13.07 5.35
N ASP A 21 -6.89 12.52 4.18
CA ASP A 21 -8.10 11.72 3.96
C ASP A 21 -7.92 10.24 4.30
N GLY A 22 -6.74 9.84 4.80
CA GLY A 22 -6.43 8.45 5.13
C GLY A 22 -5.97 7.60 3.94
N TRP A 23 -5.71 8.19 2.76
CA TRP A 23 -5.32 7.46 1.55
C TRP A 23 -3.85 7.71 1.19
N ALA A 24 -3.16 6.63 0.81
CA ALA A 24 -1.78 6.67 0.34
C ALA A 24 -1.69 6.30 -1.14
N ASN A 25 -0.87 7.01 -1.91
CA ASN A 25 -0.65 6.70 -3.33
C ASN A 25 0.11 5.38 -3.47
N LEU A 26 -0.40 4.46 -4.29
CA LEU A 26 0.20 3.14 -4.47
C LEU A 26 1.64 3.21 -5.00
N ALA A 27 1.96 4.19 -5.84
CA ALA A 27 3.32 4.37 -6.34
C ALA A 27 4.32 4.72 -5.22
N GLU A 28 3.90 5.56 -4.27
CA GLU A 28 4.72 5.99 -3.13
C GLU A 28 4.95 4.84 -2.15
N ILE A 29 3.89 4.09 -1.82
CA ILE A 29 3.99 2.85 -1.02
C ILE A 29 5.01 1.89 -1.63
N GLY A 30 4.97 1.74 -2.96
CA GLY A 30 5.92 0.91 -3.70
C GLY A 30 7.38 1.33 -3.50
N GLY A 31 7.65 2.64 -3.46
CA GLY A 31 8.97 3.21 -3.17
C GLY A 31 9.45 2.84 -1.78
N VAL A 32 8.63 3.09 -0.75
CA VAL A 32 8.97 2.81 0.65
C VAL A 32 9.22 1.31 0.89
N LEU A 33 8.40 0.44 0.29
CA LEU A 33 8.59 -1.02 0.39
C LEU A 33 9.94 -1.46 -0.19
N ARG A 34 10.38 -0.85 -1.29
CA ARG A 34 11.68 -1.17 -1.92
C ARG A 34 12.84 -0.69 -1.06
N GLU A 35 12.73 0.48 -0.45
CA GLU A 35 13.73 1.01 0.51
C GLU A 35 13.87 0.10 1.73
N LYS A 36 12.77 -0.52 2.17
CA LYS A 36 12.75 -1.54 3.24
C LYS A 36 13.26 -2.92 2.80
N GLY A 37 13.66 -3.08 1.54
CA GLY A 37 14.17 -4.34 1.00
C GLY A 37 13.09 -5.39 0.70
N ILE A 38 11.80 -5.02 0.73
CA ILE A 38 10.70 -5.93 0.42
C ILE A 38 10.70 -6.23 -1.08
N LYS A 39 10.87 -7.50 -1.41
CA LYS A 39 10.88 -7.98 -2.79
C LYS A 39 9.47 -8.40 -3.20
N TYR A 40 8.95 -7.75 -4.24
CA TYR A 40 7.69 -8.12 -4.86
C TYR A 40 7.78 -7.99 -6.38
N GLY A 41 6.99 -8.80 -7.10
CA GLY A 41 6.90 -8.71 -8.57
C GLY A 41 6.04 -7.52 -8.99
N LYS A 42 4.71 -7.70 -8.96
CA LYS A 42 3.74 -6.62 -9.21
C LYS A 42 3.18 -6.13 -7.86
N LEU A 43 3.23 -4.82 -7.65
CA LEU A 43 2.74 -4.22 -6.39
C LEU A 43 1.26 -4.48 -6.14
N SER A 44 0.42 -4.41 -7.18
CA SER A 44 -1.01 -4.74 -7.08
C SER A 44 -1.24 -6.19 -6.60
N LYS A 45 -0.47 -7.15 -7.12
CA LYS A 45 -0.51 -8.56 -6.68
C LYS A 45 0.04 -8.74 -5.27
N PHE A 46 1.00 -7.93 -4.86
CA PHE A 46 1.52 -7.95 -3.50
C PHE A 46 0.45 -7.49 -2.50
N ILE A 47 -0.21 -6.35 -2.76
CA ILE A 47 -1.26 -5.83 -1.88
C ILE A 47 -2.47 -6.76 -1.82
N SER A 48 -2.86 -7.39 -2.93
CA SER A 48 -4.00 -8.33 -2.94
C SER A 48 -3.82 -9.56 -2.05
N ARG A 49 -2.63 -9.79 -1.48
CA ARG A 49 -2.39 -10.84 -0.47
C ARG A 49 -2.89 -10.46 0.92
N PHE A 50 -3.19 -9.19 1.17
CA PHE A 50 -3.57 -8.66 2.47
C PHE A 50 -4.96 -7.98 2.43
N PRO A 51 -6.02 -8.70 1.99
CA PRO A 51 -7.35 -8.11 1.82
C PRO A 51 -7.98 -7.64 3.14
N GLU A 52 -7.59 -8.23 4.27
CA GLU A 52 -8.07 -7.85 5.62
C GLU A 52 -7.31 -6.65 6.21
N LEU A 53 -6.18 -6.27 5.60
CA LEU A 53 -5.32 -5.17 6.08
C LEU A 53 -5.53 -3.89 5.27
N VAL A 54 -5.68 -4.02 3.95
CA VAL A 54 -5.61 -2.90 3.00
C VAL A 54 -6.81 -2.90 2.07
N GLU A 55 -7.48 -1.77 2.00
CA GLU A 55 -8.44 -1.48 0.92
C GLU A 55 -7.78 -0.61 -0.16
N THR A 56 -8.22 -0.76 -1.40
CA THR A 56 -7.70 0.00 -2.55
C THR A 56 -8.81 0.66 -3.34
N ARG A 57 -8.55 1.85 -3.87
CA ARG A 57 -9.42 2.55 -4.83
C ARG A 57 -8.64 3.03 -6.04
N ILE A 58 -9.33 3.22 -7.16
CA ILE A 58 -8.76 3.79 -8.38
C ILE A 58 -9.41 5.15 -8.60
N ASP A 59 -8.59 6.18 -8.79
CA ASP A 59 -9.00 7.50 -9.25
C ASP A 59 -8.81 7.58 -10.77
N GLU A 60 -9.91 7.44 -11.50
CA GLU A 60 -9.95 7.53 -12.97
C GLU A 60 -10.01 8.97 -13.48
N SER A 61 -10.13 9.97 -12.60
CA SER A 61 -10.11 11.39 -12.99
C SER A 61 -8.70 11.88 -13.37
N ARG A 62 -7.67 11.09 -13.04
CA ARG A 62 -6.25 11.35 -13.34
C ARG A 62 -5.81 10.63 -14.61
N GLN A 63 -4.84 11.20 -15.32
CA GLN A 63 -4.20 10.55 -16.47
C GLN A 63 -2.67 10.47 -16.28
N PRO A 64 -2.08 9.27 -16.07
CA PRO A 64 -2.76 7.98 -15.95
C PRO A 64 -3.61 7.85 -14.66
N PRO A 65 -4.57 6.91 -14.60
CA PRO A 65 -5.32 6.63 -13.38
C PRO A 65 -4.40 6.31 -12.21
N VAL A 66 -4.75 6.82 -11.03
CA VAL A 66 -3.95 6.65 -9.81
C VAL A 66 -4.64 5.65 -8.89
N VAL A 67 -3.89 4.69 -8.38
CA VAL A 67 -4.39 3.75 -7.36
C VAL A 67 -3.98 4.26 -6.00
N TYR A 68 -4.92 4.24 -5.05
CA TYR A 68 -4.70 4.56 -3.66
C TYR A 68 -4.97 3.35 -2.77
N ALA A 69 -4.31 3.30 -1.63
CA ALA A 69 -4.50 2.28 -0.60
C ALA A 69 -4.69 2.91 0.78
N ARG A 70 -5.47 2.27 1.64
CA ARG A 70 -5.72 2.67 3.03
C ARG A 70 -5.74 1.44 3.94
N LEU A 71 -5.33 1.60 5.19
CA LEU A 71 -5.48 0.56 6.22
C LEU A 71 -6.94 0.47 6.67
N ILE A 72 -7.49 -0.75 6.70
CA ILE A 72 -8.91 -0.98 7.05
C ILE A 72 -9.19 -0.66 8.53
N ASN A 73 -8.28 -1.05 9.43
CA ASN A 73 -8.43 -0.87 10.87
C ASN A 73 -7.34 0.05 11.43
N GLN A 74 -7.47 1.36 11.20
CA GLN A 74 -6.71 2.38 11.93
C GLN A 74 -7.37 2.62 13.30
N THR A 75 -7.20 1.68 14.23
CA THR A 75 -7.60 1.85 15.65
C THR A 75 -6.39 2.00 16.53
#